data_AF-A0A351EJ06-F1
#
_entry.id   AF-A0A351EJ06-F1
#
_cell.length_a   1.000
_cell.length_b   1.000
_cell.length_c   1.000
_cell.angle_alpha   90.00
_cell.angle_beta   90.00
_cell.angle_gamma   90.00
#
_symmetry.space_group_name_H-M   'P 1'
#
loop_
_entity.id
_entity.type
_entity.pdbx_description
1 polymer ?
#
loop_
_entity_poly.entity_id
_entity_poly.type
_entity_poly.pdbx_seq_one_letter_code
_entity_poly.pdbx_strand_id
1 'polypeptide(L)' 'MNHSYENLQLDFPEEGVAKITLARPESLNALTYELVKELHEVLDQVDQDHDVRAIIITGSG' A
#
# COMPACT_ATOMS: atom_id res chain seq x y z
N MET A 1 -15.13 -0.82 -2.22
CA MET A 1 -14.49 -0.78 -3.55
C MET A 1 -13.35 -1.79 -3.51
N ASN A 2 -13.35 -2.81 -4.36
CA ASN A 2 -12.27 -3.82 -4.40
C ASN A 2 -11.24 -3.36 -5.44
N HIS A 3 -10.17 -2.72 -4.98
CA HIS A 3 -8.98 -2.52 -5.80
C HIS A 3 -8.05 -3.70 -5.56
N SER A 4 -7.84 -4.51 -6.60
CA SER A 4 -6.79 -5.53 -6.62
C SER A 4 -5.55 -4.88 -7.24
N TYR A 5 -4.56 -4.57 -6.42
CA TYR A 5 -3.28 -4.06 -6.87
C TYR A 5 -2.38 -5.25 -7.24
N GLU A 6 -1.61 -5.14 -8.32
CA GLU A 6 -0.77 -6.24 -8.79
C GLU A 6 0.51 -6.35 -7.95
N ASN A 7 1.03 -5.23 -7.44
CA ASN A 7 2.30 -5.19 -6.72
C ASN A 7 2.19 -4.72 -5.26
N LEU A 8 0.98 -4.48 -4.76
CA LEU A 8 0.73 -3.95 -3.41
C LEU A 8 -0.31 -4.78 -2.67
N GLN A 9 -0.17 -4.84 -1.35
CA GLN A 9 -1.19 -5.34 -0.44
C GLN A 9 -1.52 -4.26 0.59
N LEU A 10 -2.81 -3.96 0.78
CA LEU A 10 -3.30 -3.04 1.80
C LEU A 10 -4.04 -3.83 2.88
N ASP A 11 -3.59 -3.73 4.12
CA ASP A 11 -4.19 -4.35 5.31
C ASP A 11 -4.43 -3.30 6.41
N PHE A 12 -5.30 -3.62 7.37
CA PHE A 12 -5.58 -2.77 8.54
C PHE A 12 -5.34 -3.58 9.82
N PRO A 13 -4.07 -3.71 10.28
CA PRO A 13 -3.73 -4.58 11.40
C PRO A 13 -4.28 -4.09 12.74
N GLU A 14 -4.45 -2.77 12.90
CA GLU A 14 -5.02 -2.14 14.10
C GLU A 14 -5.91 -0.96 13.71
N GLU A 15 -6.77 -0.52 14.64
CA GLU A 15 -7.71 0.58 14.40
C GLU A 15 -6.99 1.89 14.07
N GLY A 16 -7.29 2.42 12.90
CA GLY A 16 -6.65 3.62 12.36
C GLY A 16 -5.21 3.43 11.91
N VAL A 17 -4.75 2.19 11.70
CA VAL A 17 -3.45 1.89 11.11
C VAL A 17 -3.66 1.23 9.75
N ALA A 18 -3.26 1.91 8.68
CA ALA A 18 -3.16 1.32 7.35
C ALA A 18 -1.77 0.74 7.15
N LYS A 19 -1.66 -0.50 6.67
CA LYS A 19 -0.41 -1.17 6.34
C LYS A 19 -0.36 -1.47 4.85
N ILE A 20 0.60 -0.88 4.16
CA ILE A 20 0.88 -1.09 2.74
C ILE A 20 2.13 -1.96 2.62
N THR A 21 1.98 -3.14 2.03
CA THR A 21 3.09 -4.07 1.77
C THR A 21 3.42 -4.04 0.28
N LEU A 22 4.66 -3.70 -0.07
CA LEU A 22 5.19 -3.82 -1.42
C LEU A 22 5.45 -5.31 -1.68
N ALA A 23 4.66 -5.92 -2.55
CA ALA A 23 4.67 -7.35 -2.83
C ALA A 23 5.32 -7.65 -4.20
N ARG A 24 6.55 -7.14 -4.41
CA ARG A 24 7.33 -7.38 -5.64
C ARG A 24 8.61 -8.18 -5.36
N PRO A 25 8.48 -9.47 -4.99
CA PRO A 25 9.62 -10.30 -4.58
C PRO A 25 10.65 -10.51 -5.70
N GLU A 26 10.20 -10.54 -6.95
CA GLU A 26 11.01 -10.78 -8.15
C GLU A 26 11.93 -9.62 -8.56
N SER A 27 11.84 -8.47 -7.90
CA SER A 27 12.70 -7.31 -8.21
C SER A 27 13.15 -6.52 -6.99
N LEU A 28 13.22 -7.15 -5.80
CA LEU A 28 13.69 -6.53 -4.55
C LEU A 28 12.93 -5.23 -4.20
N ASN A 29 11.63 -5.16 -4.50
CA ASN A 29 10.83 -3.94 -4.33
C ASN A 29 11.33 -2.72 -5.13
N ALA A 30 12.04 -2.93 -6.25
CA ALA A 30 12.42 -1.84 -7.14
C ALA A 30 11.19 -1.02 -7.52
N LEU A 31 11.24 0.29 -7.22
CA LEU A 31 10.19 1.29 -7.45
C LEU A 31 10.02 1.53 -8.96
N THR A 32 9.34 0.61 -9.64
CA THR A 32 8.90 0.80 -11.02
C THR A 32 7.83 1.88 -11.08
N TYR A 33 7.66 2.46 -12.26
CA TYR A 33 6.61 3.45 -12.49
C TYR A 33 5.22 2.92 -12.12
N GLU A 34 4.94 1.65 -12.44
CA GLU A 34 3.68 0.99 -12.10
C GLU A 34 3.48 0.87 -10.59
N LEU A 35 4.49 0.43 -9.84
CA LEU A 35 4.42 0.34 -8.37
C LEU A 35 4.19 1.70 -7.73
N VAL A 36 4.88 2.74 -8.20
CA VAL A 36 4.73 4.11 -7.69
C VAL A 36 3.34 4.65 -8.01
N LYS A 37 2.78 4.31 -9.17
CA LYS A 37 1.42 4.69 -9.54
C LYS A 37 0.39 4.01 -8.63
N GLU A 38 0.47 2.70 -8.46
CA GLU A 38 -0.41 1.96 -7.54
C GLU A 38 -0.28 2.49 -6.11
N LEU A 39 0.94 2.85 -5.67
CA LEU A 39 1.18 3.38 -4.33
C LEU A 39 0.49 4.73 -4.13
N HIS A 40 0.57 5.63 -5.12
CA HIS A 40 -0.17 6.89 -5.06
C HIS A 40 -1.68 6.66 -4.98
N GLU A 41 -2.24 5.74 -5.78
CA GLU A 41 -3.67 5.43 -5.73
C GLU A 41 -4.11 4.91 -4.35
N VAL A 42 -3.30 4.04 -3.73
CA VAL A 42 -3.55 3.56 -2.36
C VAL A 42 -3.45 4.69 -1.33
N LEU A 43 -2.43 5.55 -1.44
CA LEU A 43 -2.25 6.66 -0.52
C LEU A 43 -3.39 7.66 -0.62
N ASP A 44 -3.84 8.00 -1.83
CA ASP A 44 -5.00 8.87 -2.04
C ASP A 44 -6.27 8.25 -1.43
N GLN A 45 -6.45 6.93 -1.55
CA GLN A 45 -7.57 6.23 -0.93
C GLN A 45 -7.52 6.33 0.60
N VAL A 46 -6.33 6.11 1.19
CA VAL A 46 -6.14 6.14 2.64
C VAL A 46 -6.24 7.56 3.20
N ASP A 47 -5.81 8.59 2.45
CA ASP A 47 -5.91 10.00 2.84
C ASP A 47 -7.38 10.47 2.96
N GLN A 48 -8.29 9.88 2.17
CA GLN A 48 -9.72 10.16 2.28
C GLN A 48 -10.39 9.46 3.47
N ASP A 49 -9.70 8.54 4.14
CA ASP A 49 -10.21 7.81 5.31
C ASP A 49 -9.82 8.52 6.61
N HIS A 50 -10.77 9.28 7.17
CA HIS A 50 -10.56 10.03 8.42
C HIS A 50 -10.33 9.14 9.66
N ASP A 51 -10.61 7.84 9.59
CA ASP A 51 -10.34 6.91 10.68
C ASP A 51 -8.86 6.47 10.68
N VAL A 52 -8.14 6.62 9.56
CA VAL A 52 -6.72 6.30 9.47
C VAL A 52 -5.87 7.42 10.08
N ARG A 53 -5.03 7.04 11.04
CA ARG A 53 -4.15 7.92 11.82
C ARG A 53 -2.67 7.67 11.55
N ALA A 54 -2.33 6.49 11.03
CA ALA A 54 -0.97 6.11 10.72
C ALA A 54 -0.92 5.19 9.50
N ILE A 55 0.14 5.33 8.71
CA ILE A 55 0.43 4.49 7.55
C ILE A 55 1.78 3.81 7.75
N ILE A 56 1.82 2.49 7.63
CA ILE A 56 3.03 1.68 7.63
C ILE A 56 3.30 1.22 6.21
N ILE A 57 4.47 1.54 5.67
CA ILE A 57 4.92 1.06 4.35
C ILE A 57 6.08 0.09 4.57
N THR A 58 5.96 -1.14 4.07
CA THR A 58 6.99 -2.17 4.21
C THR A 58 7.14 -3.00 2.93
N GLY A 59 8.31 -3.60 2.70
CA GLY A 59 8.48 -4.60 1.65
C GLY A 59 8.14 -6.02 2.14
N SER A 60 7.73 -6.89 1.22
CA SER A 60 7.69 -8.34 1.46
C SER A 60 9.10 -8.91 1.29
N GLY A 61 9.82 -9.12 2.41
CA GLY A 61 11.19 -9.67 2.39
C GLY A 61 12.06 -9.11 3.49
#